data_AF-X1TNN7-F1
#
_entry.id   AF-X1TNN7-F1
#
_cell.length_a   1.000
_cell.length_b   1.000
_cell.length_c   1.000
_cell.angle_alpha   90.00
_cell.angle_beta   90.00
_cell.angle_gamma   90.00
#
_symmetry.space_group_name_H-M   'P 1'
#
loop_
_entity.id
_entity.type
_entity.pdbx_description
1 polymer ?
#
loop_
_entity_poly.entity_id
_entity_poly.type
_entity_poly.pdbx_seq_one_letter_code
_entity_poly.pdbx_strand_id
1 'polypeptide(L)'
;TFRKLTQRDARRAFESGAITPTVFKTSLSQIGYTEENAEALIRWANINKARVLTHLPELRLFRDGMIQEGEARAILRRTKLEPIEIDSIIRILTLQRDKKFSARCISAVRKRFLTGELDEDEAAAALTRTGLSVGAVTTILESFECERIAEGKQPPTSMLCTWLEEGTINTQDFVDRLKRIGWSEEDAMRILVSCKSKISEKQARQAKRIANEEKRALEKQKREEEAERRKLARAIENAGRQREKAERLKRNRDKLIQRAVAR
;
A
#
# COMPACT_ATOMS: atom_id res chain seq x y z
N THR A 1 29.43 54.82 -31.99
CA THR A 1 28.28 54.21 -32.72
C THR A 1 27.74 53.06 -31.89
N PHE A 2 26.46 53.09 -31.51
CA PHE A 2 25.85 51.99 -30.75
C PHE A 2 25.70 50.74 -31.62
N ARG A 3 25.94 49.56 -31.04
CA ARG A 3 25.69 48.28 -31.73
C ARG A 3 24.17 48.07 -31.86
N LYS A 4 23.72 47.76 -33.06
CA LYS A 4 22.33 47.34 -33.31
C LYS A 4 22.09 45.99 -32.62
N LEU A 5 20.87 45.77 -32.14
CA LEU A 5 20.46 44.45 -31.63
C LEU A 5 20.55 43.42 -32.77
N THR A 6 20.96 42.19 -32.45
CA THR A 6 20.84 41.09 -33.42
C THR A 6 19.37 40.65 -33.53
N GLN A 7 19.00 39.95 -34.60
CA GLN A 7 17.66 39.38 -34.74
C GLN A 7 17.29 38.52 -33.51
N ARG A 8 18.25 37.72 -33.02
CA ARG A 8 18.08 36.85 -31.85
C ARG A 8 17.84 37.64 -30.57
N ASP A 9 18.61 38.70 -30.34
CA ASP A 9 18.49 39.53 -29.13
C ASP A 9 17.20 40.35 -29.14
N ALA A 10 16.86 40.95 -30.28
CA ALA A 10 15.60 41.67 -30.46
C ALA A 10 14.39 40.76 -30.21
N ARG A 11 14.43 39.53 -30.75
CA ARG A 11 13.38 38.53 -30.51
C ARG A 11 13.28 38.14 -29.02
N ARG A 12 14.40 37.86 -28.36
CA ARG A 12 14.40 37.50 -26.92
C ARG A 12 13.86 38.62 -26.05
N ALA A 13 14.27 39.87 -26.34
CA ALA A 13 13.76 41.05 -25.65
C ALA A 13 12.25 41.22 -25.86
N PHE A 14 11.74 40.88 -27.05
CA PHE A 14 10.31 40.92 -27.31
C PHE A 14 9.55 39.81 -26.56
N GLU A 15 10.04 38.57 -26.62
CA GLU A 15 9.43 37.41 -25.96
C GLU A 15 9.42 37.53 -24.43
N SER A 16 10.37 38.26 -23.83
CA SER A 16 10.38 38.56 -22.40
C SER A 16 9.52 39.76 -21.99
N GLY A 17 8.91 40.46 -22.96
CA GLY A 17 8.16 41.69 -22.72
C GLY A 17 9.03 42.90 -22.38
N ALA A 18 10.32 42.90 -22.71
CA ALA A 18 11.20 44.05 -22.51
C ALA A 18 11.00 45.13 -23.59
N ILE A 19 10.58 44.75 -24.79
CA ILE A 19 10.26 45.67 -25.90
C ILE A 19 8.86 45.40 -26.47
N THR A 20 8.26 46.42 -27.08
CA THR A 20 6.94 46.36 -27.73
C THR A 20 7.03 45.74 -29.14
N PRO A 21 5.90 45.31 -29.74
CA PRO A 21 5.89 44.82 -31.13
C PRO A 21 6.43 45.85 -32.13
N THR A 22 6.14 47.13 -31.89
CA THR A 22 6.62 48.24 -32.73
C THR A 22 8.15 48.36 -32.70
N VAL A 23 8.75 48.33 -31.50
CA VAL A 23 10.21 48.38 -31.32
C VAL A 23 10.88 47.13 -31.90
N PHE A 24 10.25 45.96 -31.76
CA PHE A 24 10.76 44.73 -32.37
C PHE A 24 10.75 44.82 -33.91
N LYS A 25 9.64 45.30 -34.51
CA LYS A 25 9.53 45.55 -35.95
C LYS A 25 10.62 46.49 -36.46
N THR A 26 10.79 47.64 -35.81
CA THR A 26 11.85 48.60 -36.15
C THR A 26 13.24 47.97 -36.07
N SER A 27 13.50 47.16 -35.05
CA SER A 27 14.78 46.45 -34.91
C SER A 27 15.03 45.50 -36.07
N LEU A 28 14.01 44.76 -36.53
CA LEU A 28 14.12 43.87 -37.70
C LEU A 28 14.38 44.67 -38.99
N SER A 29 13.67 45.78 -39.21
CA SER A 29 13.89 46.65 -40.38
C SER A 29 15.32 47.21 -40.42
N GLN A 30 15.88 47.60 -39.27
CA GLN A 30 17.26 48.13 -39.17
C GLN A 30 18.36 47.11 -39.50
N ILE A 31 18.03 45.81 -39.44
CA ILE A 31 18.90 44.68 -39.76
C ILE A 31 18.67 44.18 -41.20
N GLY A 32 17.70 44.78 -41.93
CA GLY A 32 17.47 44.51 -43.35
C GLY A 32 16.31 43.56 -43.67
N TYR A 33 15.44 43.25 -42.69
CA TYR A 33 14.23 42.48 -42.98
C TYR A 33 13.20 43.33 -43.72
N THR A 34 12.53 42.74 -44.71
CA THR A 34 11.35 43.32 -45.36
C THR A 34 10.19 43.39 -44.36
N GLU A 35 9.24 44.27 -44.63
CA GLU A 35 8.05 44.46 -43.81
C GLU A 35 7.28 43.16 -43.59
N GLU A 36 7.03 42.42 -44.67
CA GLU A 36 6.34 41.12 -44.65
C GLU A 36 7.05 40.09 -43.78
N ASN A 37 8.38 39.97 -43.91
CA ASN A 37 9.18 39.06 -43.10
C ASN A 37 9.23 39.48 -41.63
N ALA A 38 9.30 40.77 -41.35
CA ALA A 38 9.29 41.29 -39.99
C ALA A 38 7.95 40.96 -39.31
N GLU A 39 6.83 41.11 -40.01
CA GLU A 39 5.51 40.75 -39.49
C GLU A 39 5.33 39.26 -39.26
N ALA A 40 5.85 38.41 -40.17
CA ALA A 40 5.85 36.97 -39.97
C ALA A 40 6.63 36.57 -38.70
N LEU A 41 7.79 37.18 -38.47
CA LEU A 41 8.60 36.95 -37.27
C LEU A 41 7.92 37.47 -35.99
N ILE A 42 7.21 38.60 -36.04
CA ILE A 42 6.44 39.12 -34.91
C ILE A 42 5.29 38.18 -34.56
N ARG A 43 4.53 37.71 -35.56
CA ARG A 43 3.45 36.72 -35.35
C ARG A 43 3.99 35.45 -34.69
N TRP A 44 5.11 34.94 -35.19
CA TRP A 44 5.74 33.75 -34.61
C TRP A 44 6.27 33.99 -33.19
N ALA A 45 6.90 35.13 -32.95
CA ALA A 45 7.42 35.47 -31.62
C ALA A 45 6.28 35.70 -30.62
N ASN A 46 5.12 36.22 -31.04
CA ASN A 46 3.92 36.34 -30.20
C ASN A 46 3.42 34.99 -29.68
N ILE A 47 3.42 33.95 -30.51
CA ILE A 47 3.07 32.58 -30.10
C ILE A 47 4.03 32.09 -28.99
N ASN A 48 5.32 32.41 -29.13
CA ASN A 48 6.35 32.02 -28.16
C ASN A 48 6.36 32.87 -26.89
N LYS A 49 5.94 34.13 -26.97
CA LYS A 49 5.95 35.11 -25.88
C LYS A 49 5.19 34.58 -24.65
N ALA A 50 3.96 34.09 -24.85
CA ALA A 50 3.16 33.50 -23.76
C ALA A 50 3.86 32.29 -23.12
N ARG A 51 4.51 31.43 -23.92
CA ARG A 51 5.28 30.29 -23.42
C ARG A 51 6.48 30.75 -22.58
N VAL A 52 7.26 31.71 -23.07
CA VAL A 52 8.43 32.23 -22.34
C VAL A 52 8.01 32.85 -21.01
N LEU A 53 6.96 33.67 -21.04
CA LEU A 53 6.48 34.38 -19.85
C LEU A 53 5.90 33.44 -18.79
N THR A 54 5.13 32.42 -19.19
CA THR A 54 4.60 31.43 -18.24
C THR A 54 5.69 30.63 -17.50
N HIS A 55 6.94 30.65 -18.00
CA HIS A 55 8.09 30.03 -17.35
C HIS A 55 8.90 30.94 -16.42
N LEU A 56 8.56 32.23 -16.31
CA LEU A 56 9.22 33.16 -15.39
C LEU A 56 9.16 32.65 -13.93
N PRO A 57 10.25 32.71 -13.16
CA PRO A 57 10.30 32.19 -11.79
C PRO A 57 9.17 32.73 -10.89
N GLU A 58 8.85 34.01 -11.01
CA GLU A 58 7.85 34.69 -10.21
C GLU A 58 6.43 34.22 -10.56
N LEU A 59 6.17 33.92 -11.84
CA LEU A 59 4.87 33.39 -12.27
C LEU A 59 4.69 31.90 -11.97
N ARG A 60 5.80 31.16 -11.77
CA ARG A 60 5.72 29.80 -11.23
C ARG A 60 5.14 29.79 -9.82
N LEU A 61 5.43 30.80 -9.00
CA LEU A 61 4.85 30.93 -7.67
C LEU A 61 3.32 31.02 -7.74
N PHE A 62 2.76 31.75 -8.73
CA PHE A 62 1.31 31.83 -8.92
C PHE A 62 0.73 30.48 -9.35
N ARG A 63 1.36 29.83 -10.34
CA ARG A 63 0.99 28.49 -10.80
C ARG A 63 1.05 27.46 -9.68
N ASP A 64 1.97 27.61 -8.75
CA ASP A 64 2.15 26.71 -7.60
C ASP A 64 1.30 27.15 -6.38
N GLY A 65 0.52 28.23 -6.50
CA GLY A 65 -0.44 28.71 -5.49
C GLY A 65 0.18 29.50 -4.33
N MET A 66 1.44 29.93 -4.46
CA MET A 66 2.18 30.65 -3.42
C MET A 66 1.93 32.17 -3.41
N ILE A 67 1.46 32.74 -4.53
CA ILE A 67 1.06 34.14 -4.66
C ILE A 67 -0.34 34.23 -5.26
N GLN A 68 -1.02 35.35 -5.04
CA GLN A 68 -2.37 35.58 -5.56
C GLN A 68 -2.35 36.13 -6.99
N GLU A 69 -3.50 36.09 -7.68
CA GLU A 69 -3.64 36.60 -9.04
C GLU A 69 -3.25 38.09 -9.14
N GLY A 70 -3.63 38.90 -8.14
CA GLY A 70 -3.28 40.32 -8.10
C GLY A 70 -1.76 40.57 -8.12
N GLU A 71 -0.99 39.75 -7.41
CA GLU A 71 0.48 39.83 -7.36
C GLU A 71 1.09 39.38 -8.70
N ALA A 72 0.58 38.29 -9.28
CA ALA A 72 0.99 37.81 -10.60
C ALA A 72 0.75 38.86 -11.70
N ARG A 73 -0.42 39.53 -11.65
CA ARG A 73 -0.74 40.66 -12.54
C ARG A 73 0.18 41.85 -12.30
N ALA A 74 0.51 42.18 -11.05
CA ALA A 74 1.45 43.25 -10.72
C ALA A 74 2.85 42.98 -11.28
N ILE A 75 3.32 41.72 -11.25
CA ILE A 75 4.59 41.30 -11.87
C ILE A 75 4.52 41.51 -13.40
N LEU A 76 3.47 41.03 -14.05
CA LEU A 76 3.31 41.17 -15.51
C LEU A 76 3.17 42.63 -15.95
N ARG A 77 2.51 43.50 -15.16
CA ARG A 77 2.40 44.94 -15.45
C ARG A 77 3.73 45.69 -15.43
N ARG A 78 4.79 45.14 -14.82
CA ARG A 78 6.14 45.72 -14.90
C ARG A 78 6.81 45.51 -16.25
N THR A 79 6.26 44.61 -17.07
CA THR A 79 6.70 44.38 -18.45
C THR A 79 5.94 45.28 -19.43
N LYS A 80 6.36 45.30 -20.70
CA LYS A 80 5.69 46.04 -21.78
C LYS A 80 4.56 45.23 -22.45
N LEU A 81 3.79 44.50 -21.64
CA LEU A 81 2.63 43.73 -22.09
C LEU A 81 1.37 44.59 -22.08
N GLU A 82 0.52 44.38 -23.07
CA GLU A 82 -0.83 44.95 -23.10
C GLU A 82 -1.75 44.22 -22.12
N PRO A 83 -2.79 44.87 -21.57
CA PRO A 83 -3.72 44.25 -20.61
C PRO A 83 -4.31 42.91 -21.08
N ILE A 84 -4.65 42.80 -22.36
CA ILE A 84 -5.20 41.58 -22.96
C ILE A 84 -4.20 40.42 -23.01
N GLU A 85 -2.90 40.73 -23.17
CA GLU A 85 -1.83 39.73 -23.12
C GLU A 85 -1.64 39.23 -21.68
N ILE A 86 -1.71 40.14 -20.70
CA ILE A 86 -1.66 39.80 -19.28
C ILE A 86 -2.81 38.86 -18.91
N ASP A 87 -4.04 39.18 -19.32
CA ASP A 87 -5.22 38.33 -19.08
C ASP A 87 -5.04 36.93 -19.68
N SER A 88 -4.53 36.86 -20.91
CA SER A 88 -4.28 35.59 -21.59
C SER A 88 -3.25 34.74 -20.84
N ILE A 89 -2.15 35.34 -20.35
CA ILE A 89 -1.12 34.64 -19.58
C ILE A 89 -1.66 34.16 -18.24
N ILE A 90 -2.40 35.01 -17.51
CA ILE A 90 -3.02 34.63 -16.24
C ILE A 90 -3.99 33.46 -16.42
N ARG A 91 -4.80 33.47 -17.49
CA ARG A 91 -5.69 32.36 -17.82
C ARG A 91 -4.92 31.05 -18.05
N ILE A 92 -3.82 31.10 -18.82
CA ILE A 92 -2.97 29.92 -19.07
C ILE A 92 -2.39 29.39 -17.75
N LEU A 93 -1.85 30.27 -16.90
CA LEU A 93 -1.27 29.87 -15.61
C LEU A 93 -2.32 29.28 -14.66
N THR A 94 -3.53 29.83 -14.67
CA THR A 94 -4.66 29.32 -13.88
C THR A 94 -5.04 27.90 -14.33
N LEU A 95 -5.18 27.68 -15.64
CA LEU A 95 -5.43 26.35 -16.20
C LEU A 95 -4.30 25.35 -15.85
N GLN A 96 -3.04 25.80 -15.86
CA GLN A 96 -1.91 24.95 -15.46
C GLN A 96 -1.94 24.59 -13.97
N ARG A 97 -2.26 25.55 -13.10
CA ARG A 97 -2.43 25.33 -11.66
C ARG A 97 -3.53 24.33 -11.39
N ASP A 98 -4.70 24.55 -11.99
CA ASP A 98 -5.88 23.72 -11.79
C ASP A 98 -5.63 22.29 -12.30
N LYS A 99 -5.00 22.14 -13.48
CA LYS A 99 -4.54 20.83 -13.98
C LYS A 99 -3.65 20.10 -12.97
N LYS A 100 -2.66 20.78 -12.37
CA LYS A 100 -1.73 20.18 -11.39
C LYS A 100 -2.46 19.81 -10.10
N PHE A 101 -3.42 20.62 -9.66
CA PHE A 101 -4.24 20.33 -8.50
C PHE A 101 -5.14 19.12 -8.75
N SER A 102 -5.95 19.15 -9.82
CA SER A 102 -6.84 18.05 -10.19
C SER A 102 -6.07 16.74 -10.39
N ALA A 103 -4.89 16.75 -11.03
CA ALA A 103 -4.09 15.55 -11.21
C ALA A 103 -3.68 14.88 -9.88
N ARG A 104 -3.33 15.67 -8.85
CA ARG A 104 -3.02 15.13 -7.52
C ARG A 104 -4.26 14.54 -6.85
N CYS A 105 -5.40 15.22 -6.93
CA CYS A 105 -6.65 14.73 -6.37
C CYS A 105 -7.13 13.45 -7.07
N ILE A 106 -7.10 13.41 -8.40
CA ILE A 106 -7.43 12.23 -9.22
C ILE A 106 -6.53 11.06 -8.81
N SER A 107 -5.21 11.28 -8.68
CA SER A 107 -4.27 10.23 -8.26
C SER A 107 -4.57 9.70 -6.85
N ALA A 108 -4.95 10.57 -5.91
CA ALA A 108 -5.33 10.16 -4.56
C ALA A 108 -6.64 9.35 -4.56
N VAL A 109 -7.66 9.77 -5.31
CA VAL A 109 -8.93 9.03 -5.43
C VAL A 109 -8.69 7.68 -6.11
N ARG A 110 -7.91 7.64 -7.20
CA ARG A 110 -7.51 6.40 -7.90
C ARG A 110 -6.96 5.39 -6.92
N LYS A 111 -5.97 5.78 -6.11
CA LYS A 111 -5.33 4.88 -5.14
C LYS A 111 -6.36 4.27 -4.19
N ARG A 112 -7.21 5.11 -3.58
CA ARG A 112 -8.21 4.68 -2.60
C ARG A 112 -9.29 3.78 -3.22
N PHE A 113 -9.71 4.08 -4.45
CA PHE A 113 -10.64 3.25 -5.22
C PHE A 113 -10.06 1.87 -5.54
N LEU A 114 -8.82 1.81 -6.07
CA LEU A 114 -8.17 0.53 -6.40
C LEU A 114 -7.92 -0.34 -5.16
N THR A 115 -7.69 0.27 -3.98
CA THR A 115 -7.60 -0.45 -2.71
C THR A 115 -8.96 -0.84 -2.12
N GLY A 116 -10.08 -0.42 -2.71
CA GLY A 116 -11.43 -0.66 -2.22
C GLY A 116 -11.81 0.16 -0.99
N GLU A 117 -11.07 1.22 -0.68
CA GLU A 117 -11.41 2.16 0.40
C GLU A 117 -12.55 3.10 0.01
N LEU A 118 -12.71 3.36 -1.29
CA LEU A 118 -13.84 4.07 -1.86
C LEU A 118 -14.60 3.16 -2.79
N ASP A 119 -15.93 3.20 -2.71
CA ASP A 119 -16.80 2.66 -3.75
C ASP A 119 -16.94 3.63 -4.94
N GLU A 120 -17.74 3.23 -5.94
CA GLU A 120 -17.95 4.01 -7.16
C GLU A 120 -18.62 5.37 -6.88
N ASP A 121 -19.64 5.39 -6.02
CA ASP A 121 -20.39 6.60 -5.68
C ASP A 121 -19.52 7.59 -4.86
N GLU A 122 -18.76 7.07 -3.90
CA GLU A 122 -17.82 7.86 -3.10
C GLU A 122 -16.68 8.43 -3.94
N ALA A 123 -16.14 7.64 -4.89
CA ALA A 123 -15.13 8.10 -5.83
C ALA A 123 -15.69 9.16 -6.80
N ALA A 124 -16.92 8.97 -7.32
CA ALA A 124 -17.61 9.95 -8.14
C ALA A 124 -17.81 11.28 -7.40
N ALA A 125 -18.29 11.22 -6.16
CA ALA A 125 -18.47 12.39 -5.31
C ALA A 125 -17.12 13.09 -5.03
N ALA A 126 -16.05 12.34 -4.78
CA ALA A 126 -14.72 12.88 -4.55
C ALA A 126 -14.15 13.59 -5.79
N LEU A 127 -14.30 13.01 -6.98
CA LEU A 127 -13.86 13.61 -8.24
C LEU A 127 -14.68 14.86 -8.59
N THR A 128 -15.99 14.84 -8.35
CA THR A 128 -16.87 15.99 -8.61
C THR A 128 -16.47 17.21 -7.76
N ARG A 129 -16.10 17.00 -6.49
CA ARG A 129 -15.59 18.07 -5.61
C ARG A 129 -14.31 18.75 -6.13
N THR A 130 -13.60 18.15 -7.08
CA THR A 130 -12.41 18.76 -7.71
C THR A 130 -12.73 19.73 -8.85
N GLY A 131 -14.01 19.90 -9.18
CA GLY A 131 -14.48 20.80 -10.25
C GLY A 131 -14.46 20.17 -11.65
N LEU A 132 -14.29 18.84 -11.74
CA LEU A 132 -14.40 18.11 -13.01
C LEU A 132 -15.85 18.07 -13.49
N SER A 133 -16.04 18.05 -14.82
CA SER A 133 -17.35 17.85 -15.41
C SER A 133 -17.84 16.41 -15.20
N VAL A 134 -19.16 16.23 -15.17
CA VAL A 134 -19.78 14.89 -14.98
C VAL A 134 -19.24 13.88 -16.00
N GLY A 135 -19.15 14.25 -17.29
CA GLY A 135 -18.60 13.36 -18.31
C GLY A 135 -17.13 12.98 -18.08
N ALA A 136 -16.31 13.92 -17.58
CA ALA A 136 -14.92 13.60 -17.23
C ALA A 136 -14.82 12.67 -16.02
N VAL A 137 -15.70 12.83 -15.03
CA VAL A 137 -15.81 11.93 -13.87
C VAL A 137 -16.14 10.51 -14.34
N THR A 138 -17.13 10.34 -15.21
CA THR A 138 -17.51 9.03 -15.77
C THR A 138 -16.34 8.37 -16.49
N THR A 139 -15.66 9.06 -17.41
CA THR A 139 -14.51 8.50 -18.13
C THR A 139 -13.35 8.12 -17.19
N ILE A 140 -13.11 8.90 -16.14
CA ILE A 140 -12.07 8.58 -15.15
C ILE A 140 -12.45 7.33 -14.35
N LEU A 141 -13.70 7.21 -13.90
CA LEU A 141 -14.16 6.04 -13.16
C LEU A 141 -14.12 4.77 -14.01
N GLU A 142 -14.55 4.85 -15.28
CA GLU A 142 -14.40 3.73 -16.23
C GLU A 142 -12.94 3.30 -16.37
N SER A 143 -12.00 4.25 -16.39
CA SER A 143 -10.57 3.93 -16.44
C SER A 143 -10.09 3.24 -15.15
N PHE A 144 -10.56 3.68 -13.98
CA PHE A 144 -10.21 3.05 -12.71
C PHE A 144 -10.78 1.64 -12.61
N GLU A 145 -12.00 1.42 -13.10
CA GLU A 145 -12.62 0.10 -13.11
C GLU A 145 -11.88 -0.86 -14.05
N CYS A 146 -11.48 -0.38 -15.23
CA CYS A 146 -10.65 -1.14 -16.16
C CYS A 146 -9.32 -1.57 -15.50
N GLU A 147 -8.65 -0.66 -14.79
CA GLU A 147 -7.43 -0.96 -14.04
C GLU A 147 -7.67 -1.97 -12.91
N ARG A 148 -8.75 -1.80 -12.14
CA ARG A 148 -9.13 -2.70 -11.05
C ARG A 148 -9.38 -4.12 -11.56
N ILE A 149 -10.03 -4.26 -12.71
CA ILE A 149 -10.25 -5.54 -13.38
C ILE A 149 -8.92 -6.13 -13.86
N ALA A 150 -8.03 -5.32 -14.43
CA ALA A 150 -6.75 -5.75 -14.96
C ALA A 150 -5.75 -6.22 -13.88
N GLU A 151 -5.72 -5.56 -12.71
CA GLU A 151 -4.85 -5.94 -11.58
C GLU A 151 -5.31 -7.24 -10.90
N GLY A 152 -6.56 -7.64 -11.10
CA GLY A 152 -7.17 -8.82 -10.50
C GLY A 152 -7.43 -8.66 -8.99
N LYS A 153 -8.22 -9.57 -8.43
CA LYS A 153 -8.50 -9.57 -6.99
C LYS A 153 -7.24 -9.90 -6.20
N GLN A 154 -6.75 -8.96 -5.41
CA GLN A 154 -5.69 -9.22 -4.46
C GLN A 154 -6.25 -9.94 -3.21
N PRO A 155 -5.55 -10.93 -2.66
CA PRO A 155 -5.97 -11.61 -1.44
C PRO A 155 -5.97 -10.63 -0.26
N PRO A 156 -6.98 -10.66 0.62
CA PRO A 156 -7.00 -9.81 1.80
C PRO A 156 -5.87 -10.17 2.77
N THR A 157 -5.46 -9.21 3.62
CA THR A 157 -4.39 -9.39 4.62
C THR A 157 -4.59 -10.63 5.51
N SER A 158 -5.84 -10.94 5.88
CA SER A 158 -6.17 -12.13 6.67
C SER A 158 -5.80 -13.43 5.95
N MET A 159 -6.09 -13.53 4.65
CA MET A 159 -5.76 -14.69 3.82
C MET A 159 -4.24 -14.83 3.65
N LEU A 160 -3.53 -13.71 3.49
CA LEU A 160 -2.07 -13.72 3.48
C LEU A 160 -1.49 -14.27 4.80
N CYS A 161 -2.10 -13.95 5.94
CA CYS A 161 -1.63 -14.48 7.23
C CYS A 161 -1.88 -15.98 7.36
N THR A 162 -2.98 -16.49 6.82
CA THR A 162 -3.23 -17.92 6.71
C THR A 162 -2.18 -18.60 5.83
N TRP A 163 -1.87 -18.05 4.64
CA TRP A 163 -0.84 -18.61 3.77
C TRP A 163 0.56 -18.58 4.38
N LEU A 164 0.86 -17.57 5.20
CA LEU A 164 2.10 -17.50 5.95
C LEU A 164 2.14 -18.55 7.09
N GLU A 165 1.01 -18.77 7.78
CA GLU A 165 0.85 -19.84 8.79
C GLU A 165 1.06 -21.22 8.17
N GLU A 166 0.50 -21.45 6.98
CA GLU A 166 0.59 -22.70 6.21
C GLU A 166 1.95 -22.88 5.51
N GLY A 167 2.79 -21.85 5.48
CA GLY A 167 4.08 -21.87 4.80
C GLY A 167 4.00 -21.85 3.26
N THR A 168 2.82 -21.57 2.70
CA THR A 168 2.62 -21.41 1.24
C THR A 168 3.38 -20.21 0.70
N ILE A 169 3.56 -19.18 1.54
CA ILE A 169 4.37 -18.00 1.24
C ILE A 169 5.39 -17.77 2.36
N ASN A 170 6.52 -17.18 2.00
CA ASN A 170 7.53 -16.77 2.98
C ASN A 170 7.29 -15.31 3.45
N THR A 171 8.09 -14.88 4.43
CA THR A 171 7.95 -13.54 5.02
C THR A 171 8.18 -12.39 4.03
N GLN A 172 9.08 -12.59 3.06
CA GLN A 172 9.37 -11.59 2.03
C GLN A 172 8.19 -11.46 1.07
N ASP A 173 7.66 -12.58 0.56
CA ASP A 173 6.50 -12.58 -0.34
C ASP A 173 5.25 -12.01 0.36
N PHE A 174 5.08 -12.27 1.65
CA PHE A 174 4.03 -11.66 2.46
C PHE A 174 4.12 -10.12 2.46
N VAL A 175 5.30 -9.56 2.74
CA VAL A 175 5.51 -8.11 2.74
C VAL A 175 5.33 -7.52 1.34
N ASP A 176 5.87 -8.16 0.32
CA ASP A 176 5.77 -7.69 -1.07
C ASP A 176 4.33 -7.69 -1.57
N ARG A 177 3.51 -8.66 -1.15
CA ARG A 177 2.07 -8.70 -1.46
C ARG A 177 1.30 -7.61 -0.72
N LEU A 178 1.62 -7.34 0.56
CA LEU A 178 1.02 -6.22 1.28
C LEU A 178 1.36 -4.87 0.63
N LYS A 179 2.60 -4.69 0.16
CA LYS A 179 3.01 -3.50 -0.59
C LYS A 179 2.23 -3.36 -1.91
N ARG A 180 2.00 -4.47 -2.63
CA ARG A 180 1.14 -4.50 -3.84
C ARG A 180 -0.31 -4.13 -3.55
N ILE A 181 -0.83 -4.51 -2.38
CA ILE A 181 -2.18 -4.12 -1.90
C ILE A 181 -2.21 -2.63 -1.47
N GLY A 182 -1.06 -1.97 -1.34
CA GLY A 182 -0.96 -0.54 -1.08
C GLY A 182 -0.54 -0.16 0.34
N TRP A 183 -0.17 -1.14 1.18
CA TRP A 183 0.38 -0.88 2.51
C TRP A 183 1.76 -0.22 2.42
N SER A 184 2.04 0.69 3.34
CA SER A 184 3.39 1.21 3.54
C SER A 184 4.32 0.07 3.98
N GLU A 185 5.62 0.21 3.73
CA GLU A 185 6.59 -0.80 4.18
C GLU A 185 6.61 -0.96 5.70
N GLU A 186 6.48 0.15 6.43
CA GLU A 186 6.42 0.15 7.88
C GLU A 186 5.17 -0.58 8.40
N ASP A 187 4.00 -0.31 7.81
CA ASP A 187 2.75 -0.97 8.20
C ASP A 187 2.75 -2.44 7.79
N ALA A 188 3.30 -2.78 6.62
CA ALA A 188 3.45 -4.18 6.19
C ALA A 188 4.30 -4.98 7.19
N MET A 189 5.38 -4.40 7.71
CA MET A 189 6.21 -5.01 8.75
C MET A 189 5.48 -5.16 10.09
N ARG A 190 4.72 -4.14 10.52
CA ARG A 190 3.89 -4.22 11.74
C ARG A 190 2.83 -5.31 11.63
N ILE A 191 2.19 -5.44 10.47
CA ILE A 191 1.20 -6.48 10.17
C ILE A 191 1.87 -7.87 10.20
N LEU A 192 3.05 -8.02 9.60
CA LEU A 192 3.82 -9.27 9.63
C LEU A 192 4.11 -9.72 11.07
N VAL A 193 4.59 -8.80 11.92
CA VAL A 193 4.87 -9.08 13.33
C VAL A 193 3.58 -9.51 14.05
N SER A 194 2.50 -8.76 13.87
CA SER A 194 1.18 -9.10 14.44
C SER A 194 0.71 -10.49 14.05
N CYS A 195 0.83 -10.86 12.77
CA CYS A 195 0.44 -12.20 12.31
C CYS A 195 1.35 -13.30 12.87
N LYS A 196 2.67 -13.11 12.91
CA LYS A 196 3.59 -14.07 13.54
C LYS A 196 3.30 -14.28 15.03
N SER A 197 3.00 -13.22 15.78
CA SER A 197 2.61 -13.34 17.19
C SER A 197 1.35 -14.17 17.36
N LYS A 198 0.30 -13.93 16.55
CA LYS A 198 -0.94 -14.72 16.58
C LYS A 198 -0.70 -16.20 16.23
N ILE A 199 0.14 -16.47 15.22
CA ILE A 199 0.52 -17.84 14.84
C ILE A 199 1.24 -18.53 15.99
N SER A 200 2.22 -17.88 16.60
CA SER A 200 2.98 -18.42 17.75
C SER A 200 2.07 -18.70 18.95
N GLU A 201 1.15 -17.80 19.29
CA GLU A 201 0.18 -18.01 20.37
C GLU A 201 -0.74 -19.20 20.10
N LYS A 202 -1.23 -19.34 18.85
CA LYS A 202 -2.09 -20.47 18.44
C LYS A 202 -1.33 -21.79 18.53
N GLN A 203 -0.10 -21.84 18.04
CA GLN A 203 0.78 -23.01 18.13
C GLN A 203 1.10 -23.38 19.59
N ALA A 204 1.40 -22.39 20.45
CA ALA A 204 1.65 -22.62 21.87
C ALA A 204 0.41 -23.17 22.59
N ARG A 205 -0.79 -22.67 22.25
CA ARG A 205 -2.06 -23.20 22.78
C ARG A 205 -2.30 -24.64 22.33
N GLN A 206 -2.07 -24.95 21.05
CA GLN A 206 -2.20 -26.31 20.54
C GLN A 206 -1.18 -27.27 21.19
N ALA A 207 0.08 -26.88 21.29
CA ALA A 207 1.12 -27.67 21.95
C ALA A 207 0.79 -27.93 23.43
N LYS A 208 0.28 -26.92 24.16
CA LYS A 208 -0.17 -27.10 25.55
C LYS A 208 -1.36 -28.06 25.67
N ARG A 209 -2.29 -28.03 24.71
CA ARG A 209 -3.43 -28.98 24.68
C ARG A 209 -2.94 -30.41 24.46
N ILE A 210 -2.09 -30.62 23.46
CA ILE A 210 -1.49 -31.93 23.16
C ILE A 210 -0.71 -32.44 24.37
N ALA A 211 0.16 -31.62 24.98
CA ALA A 211 0.92 -32.02 26.16
C ALA A 211 0.03 -32.38 27.37
N ASN A 212 -1.08 -31.66 27.57
CA ASN A 212 -2.04 -31.99 28.63
C ASN A 212 -2.80 -33.30 28.34
N GLU A 213 -3.15 -33.55 27.09
CA GLU A 213 -3.80 -34.79 26.66
C GLU A 213 -2.85 -35.99 26.81
N GLU A 214 -1.60 -35.86 26.38
CA GLU A 214 -0.54 -36.87 26.57
C GLU A 214 -0.27 -37.16 28.05
N LYS A 215 -0.17 -36.11 28.89
CA LYS A 215 0.02 -36.27 30.33
C LYS A 215 -1.13 -37.04 30.97
N ARG A 216 -2.38 -36.72 30.61
CA ARG A 216 -3.58 -37.43 31.09
C ARG A 216 -3.59 -38.88 30.62
N ALA A 217 -3.22 -39.14 29.38
CA ALA A 217 -3.12 -40.51 28.84
C ALA A 217 -2.06 -41.33 29.59
N LEU A 218 -0.89 -40.75 29.86
CA LEU A 218 0.19 -41.41 30.61
C LEU A 218 -0.19 -41.66 32.07
N GLU A 219 -0.84 -40.70 32.73
CA GLU A 219 -1.35 -40.89 34.11
C GLU A 219 -2.41 -42.00 34.18
N LYS A 220 -3.28 -42.09 33.18
CA LYS A 220 -4.26 -43.17 33.07
C LYS A 220 -3.58 -44.52 32.89
N GLN A 221 -2.61 -44.63 31.97
CA GLN A 221 -1.83 -45.86 31.76
C GLN A 221 -1.12 -46.30 33.04
N LYS A 222 -0.44 -45.38 33.75
CA LYS A 222 0.22 -45.69 35.02
C LYS A 222 -0.73 -46.21 36.09
N ARG A 223 -1.94 -45.65 36.20
CA ARG A 223 -2.97 -46.13 37.13
C ARG A 223 -3.48 -47.53 36.77
N GLU A 224 -3.66 -47.81 35.49
CA GLU A 224 -4.05 -49.13 35.00
C GLU A 224 -2.95 -50.16 35.28
N GLU A 225 -1.68 -49.84 34.99
CA GLU A 225 -0.54 -50.69 35.31
C GLU A 225 -0.41 -50.96 36.82
N GLU A 226 -0.58 -49.94 37.66
CA GLU A 226 -0.54 -50.11 39.11
C GLU A 226 -1.71 -50.97 39.61
N ALA A 227 -2.91 -50.78 39.06
CA ALA A 227 -4.06 -51.60 39.39
C ALA A 227 -3.84 -53.08 39.00
N GLU A 228 -3.27 -53.35 37.83
CA GLU A 228 -2.92 -54.70 37.39
C GLU A 228 -1.81 -55.31 38.26
N ARG A 229 -0.76 -54.55 38.61
CA ARG A 229 0.27 -55.00 39.55
C ARG A 229 -0.33 -55.37 40.91
N ARG A 230 -1.25 -54.56 41.44
CA ARG A 230 -1.95 -54.85 42.70
C ARG A 230 -2.83 -56.10 42.61
N LYS A 231 -3.53 -56.32 41.49
CA LYS A 231 -4.31 -57.54 41.26
C LYS A 231 -3.42 -58.78 41.21
N LEU A 232 -2.30 -58.70 40.48
CA LEU A 232 -1.33 -59.79 40.38
C LEU A 232 -0.71 -60.13 41.74
N ALA A 233 -0.32 -59.11 42.52
CA ALA A 233 0.22 -59.31 43.87
C ALA A 233 -0.78 -60.03 44.79
N ARG A 234 -2.06 -59.62 44.78
CA ARG A 234 -3.14 -60.30 45.52
C ARG A 234 -3.36 -61.73 45.05
N ALA A 235 -3.27 -61.99 43.75
CA ALA A 235 -3.39 -63.35 43.20
C ALA A 235 -2.24 -64.26 43.66
N ILE A 236 -1.00 -63.75 43.67
CA ILE A 236 0.18 -64.46 44.18
C ILE A 236 0.04 -64.78 45.66
N GLU A 237 -0.35 -63.79 46.49
CA GLU A 237 -0.56 -63.98 47.93
C GLU A 237 -1.64 -65.04 48.20
N ASN A 238 -2.78 -64.95 47.52
CA ASN A 238 -3.85 -65.93 47.64
C ASN A 238 -3.40 -67.32 47.21
N ALA A 239 -2.65 -67.45 46.11
CA ALA A 239 -2.08 -68.72 45.67
C ALA A 239 -1.10 -69.29 46.71
N GLY A 240 -0.29 -68.43 47.34
CA GLY A 240 0.58 -68.80 48.46
C GLY A 240 -0.20 -69.39 49.64
N ARG A 241 -1.25 -68.68 50.10
CA ARG A 241 -2.14 -69.16 51.18
C ARG A 241 -2.81 -70.49 50.82
N GLN A 242 -3.24 -70.68 49.57
CA GLN A 242 -3.82 -71.94 49.11
C GLN A 242 -2.80 -73.08 49.10
N ARG A 243 -1.55 -72.82 48.67
CA ARG A 243 -0.46 -73.80 48.75
C ARG A 243 -0.16 -74.22 50.18
N GLU A 244 -0.03 -73.27 51.10
CA GLU A 244 0.18 -73.58 52.53
C GLU A 244 -0.96 -74.42 53.11
N LYS A 245 -2.21 -74.07 52.76
CA LYS A 245 -3.39 -74.85 53.19
C LYS A 245 -3.35 -76.27 52.63
N ALA A 246 -3.00 -76.43 51.34
CA ALA A 246 -2.86 -77.73 50.70
C ALA A 246 -1.74 -78.56 51.35
N GLU A 247 -0.59 -77.96 51.66
CA GLU A 247 0.49 -78.63 52.39
C GLU A 247 0.09 -79.05 53.80
N ARG A 248 -0.61 -78.19 54.55
CA ARG A 248 -1.14 -78.54 55.88
C ARG A 248 -2.09 -79.73 55.81
N LEU A 249 -3.00 -79.73 54.83
CA LEU A 249 -3.91 -80.86 54.60
C LEU A 249 -3.15 -82.14 54.26
N LYS A 250 -2.13 -82.06 53.40
CA LYS A 250 -1.27 -83.19 53.06
C LYS A 250 -0.55 -83.74 54.30
N ARG A 251 0.10 -82.88 55.10
CA ARG A 251 0.76 -83.27 56.37
C ARG A 251 -0.21 -83.92 57.35
N ASN A 252 -1.42 -83.38 57.49
CA ASN A 252 -2.45 -83.95 58.36
C ASN A 252 -2.92 -85.32 57.86
N ARG A 253 -3.11 -85.48 56.55
CA ARG A 253 -3.43 -86.77 55.92
C ARG A 253 -2.33 -87.80 56.18
N ASP A 254 -1.07 -87.43 55.95
CA ASP A 254 0.07 -88.32 56.14
C ASP A 254 0.20 -88.77 57.61
N LYS A 255 -0.07 -87.87 58.58
CA LYS A 255 -0.15 -88.21 60.01
C LYS A 255 -1.29 -89.20 60.33
N LEU A 256 -2.46 -89.02 59.70
CA LEU A 256 -3.59 -89.95 59.89
C LEU A 256 -3.27 -91.33 59.33
N ILE A 257 -2.63 -91.40 58.15
CA ILE A 257 -2.18 -92.66 57.55
C ILE A 257 -1.15 -93.34 58.47
N GLN A 258 -0.16 -92.63 58.99
CA GLN A 258 0.81 -93.20 59.94
C GLN A 258 0.15 -93.75 61.20
N ARG A 259 -0.86 -93.07 61.75
CA ARG A 259 -1.63 -93.57 62.91
C ARG A 259 -2.46 -94.81 62.58
N ALA A 260 -2.98 -94.92 61.36
CA ALA A 260 -3.73 -96.08 60.92
C ALA A 260 -2.84 -97.31 60.68
N VAL A 261 -1.60 -97.12 60.25
CA VAL A 261 -0.61 -98.19 60.02
C VAL A 261 0.03 -98.70 61.33
N ALA A 262 -0.02 -97.91 62.41
CA ALA A 262 0.54 -98.26 63.73
C ALA A 262 -0.44 -99.01 64.65
N ARG A 263 -1.64 -99.35 64.18
CA ARG A 263 -2.64 -100.20 64.86
C ARG A 263 -2.74 -101.53 64.13
#